data_AF-A0A4P7UC12-F1
#
_entry.id   AF-A0A4P7UC12-F1
#
_cell.length_a   1.000
_cell.length_b   1.000
_cell.length_c   1.000
_cell.angle_alpha   90.00
_cell.angle_beta   90.00
_cell.angle_gamma   90.00
#
_symmetry.space_group_name_H-M   'P 1'
#
loop_
_entity.id
_entity.type
_entity.pdbx_description
1 polymer ?
#
loop_
_entity_poly.entity_id
_entity_poly.type
_entity_poly.pdbx_seq_one_letter_code
_entity_poly.pdbx_strand_id
1 'polypeptide(L)'
;MKKAMAASRSRTAIPTFSSLIAMLCTLVTCRRPVEEVGPRPCRASRGRSILRGGAPAPECRPPAGGGGPMTLSHGYGVAVGSFVEFTRDPAEEYGHWYHGHLVIATPSGHYRAALDVDKPGGGISYRIVDDLRSHDLGPVAGLAPGFHVLAATPTSGALDYVRSPVLRDGFVVRWVRIWFKLWYASWLDRILGRLHPVARWIPRLRWRSFPWLPSSGDHTLNVLEALLPTATRIYIFGEPFTTGLGVHNVHQNQGDPPGPHQVENGIWQDGAVAVRTAGDHVTIWQVKFNTQSLRTGDDGLPLP
;
A
#
# COMPACT_ATOMS: atom_id res chain seq x y z
N MET A 1 15.73 -53.79 48.70
CA MET A 1 16.45 -52.50 48.63
C MET A 1 16.82 -52.22 47.18
N LYS A 2 16.09 -51.33 46.49
CA LYS A 2 16.27 -51.04 45.05
C LYS A 2 17.14 -49.79 44.87
N LYS A 3 18.17 -49.89 44.02
CA LYS A 3 19.00 -48.77 43.53
C LYS A 3 18.18 -47.89 42.58
N ALA A 4 18.26 -46.58 42.74
CA ALA A 4 17.71 -45.58 41.82
C ALA A 4 18.75 -45.21 40.74
N MET A 5 18.34 -45.23 39.47
CA MET A 5 19.05 -44.60 38.35
C MET A 5 18.43 -43.24 38.08
N ALA A 6 19.26 -42.19 38.05
CA ALA A 6 18.87 -40.85 37.65
C ALA A 6 19.13 -40.66 36.14
N ALA A 7 18.09 -40.30 35.39
CA ALA A 7 18.19 -39.89 33.99
C ALA A 7 18.38 -38.36 33.92
N SER A 8 19.50 -37.93 33.34
CA SER A 8 19.79 -36.53 33.02
C SER A 8 18.95 -36.07 31.82
N ARG A 9 18.08 -35.06 32.02
CA ARG A 9 17.45 -34.33 30.91
C ARG A 9 18.35 -33.16 30.50
N SER A 10 18.95 -33.28 29.32
CA SER A 10 19.60 -32.18 28.59
C SER A 10 18.58 -31.07 28.33
N ARG A 11 18.85 -29.84 28.81
CA ARG A 11 18.13 -28.63 28.41
C ARG A 11 18.74 -28.14 27.10
N THR A 12 17.99 -28.19 26.01
CA THR A 12 18.31 -27.47 24.78
C THR A 12 18.27 -25.96 25.05
N ALA A 13 19.43 -25.32 24.98
CA ALA A 13 19.58 -23.88 25.19
C ALA A 13 19.00 -23.10 24.01
N ILE A 14 18.20 -22.08 24.32
CA ILE A 14 17.73 -21.07 23.37
C ILE A 14 18.96 -20.24 22.95
N PRO A 15 19.26 -20.04 21.66
CA PRO A 15 20.43 -19.28 21.25
C PRO A 15 20.29 -17.81 21.67
N THR A 16 21.36 -17.27 22.26
CA THR A 16 21.45 -15.87 22.67
C THR A 16 21.56 -14.93 21.46
N PHE A 17 21.08 -13.70 21.63
CA PHE A 17 20.99 -12.63 20.62
C PHE A 17 22.26 -12.43 19.77
N SER A 18 23.46 -12.63 20.32
CA SER A 18 24.73 -12.52 19.58
C SER A 18 24.95 -13.61 18.52
N SER A 19 24.34 -14.80 18.68
CA SER A 19 24.53 -15.91 17.72
C SER A 19 23.76 -15.72 16.42
N LEU A 20 22.67 -14.94 16.42
CA LEU A 20 21.93 -14.61 15.20
C LEU A 20 22.72 -13.64 14.29
N ILE A 21 23.54 -12.77 14.89
CA ILE A 21 24.33 -11.75 14.19
C ILE A 21 25.46 -12.41 13.37
N ALA A 22 26.14 -13.42 13.93
CA ALA A 22 27.26 -14.09 13.26
C ALA A 22 26.83 -14.90 12.02
N MET A 23 25.60 -15.45 12.03
CA MET A 23 25.09 -16.28 10.94
C MET A 23 24.72 -15.49 9.68
N LEU A 24 24.51 -14.17 9.80
CA LEU A 24 24.14 -13.28 8.70
C LEU A 24 25.33 -12.81 7.86
N CYS A 25 26.55 -12.79 8.42
CA CYS A 25 27.74 -12.30 7.73
C CYS A 25 28.35 -13.29 6.72
N THR A 26 28.06 -14.59 6.81
CA THR A 26 28.79 -15.62 6.04
C THR A 26 28.23 -15.89 4.63
N LEU A 27 27.07 -15.34 4.25
CA LEU A 27 26.35 -15.69 3.01
C LEU A 27 26.63 -14.77 1.80
N VAL A 28 27.68 -13.94 1.85
CA VAL A 28 27.85 -12.79 0.93
C VAL A 28 28.59 -13.09 -0.38
N THR A 29 29.25 -14.23 -0.58
CA THR A 29 30.14 -14.42 -1.74
C THR A 29 29.71 -15.56 -2.66
N CYS A 30 28.86 -15.27 -3.65
CA CYS A 30 28.90 -15.90 -4.98
C CYS A 30 27.92 -15.20 -5.95
N ARG A 31 28.44 -14.53 -6.99
CA ARG A 31 27.66 -14.00 -8.14
C ARG A 31 28.13 -14.69 -9.43
N ARG A 32 27.18 -14.99 -10.33
CA ARG A 32 27.42 -15.10 -11.77
C ARG A 32 26.42 -14.18 -12.52
N PRO A 33 26.81 -13.56 -13.64
CA PRO A 33 25.96 -12.67 -14.41
C PRO A 33 25.00 -13.45 -15.33
N VAL A 34 23.83 -12.89 -15.60
CA VAL A 34 22.84 -13.40 -16.57
C VAL A 34 22.67 -12.36 -17.67
N GLU A 35 22.71 -12.83 -18.92
CA GLU A 35 22.62 -12.07 -20.17
C GLU A 35 21.22 -11.48 -20.43
N GLU A 36 21.21 -10.30 -21.04
CA GLU A 36 20.04 -9.61 -21.59
C GLU A 36 19.61 -10.23 -22.93
N VAL A 37 18.29 -10.39 -23.12
CA VAL A 37 17.68 -10.68 -24.43
C VAL A 37 16.61 -9.62 -24.69
N GLY A 38 16.80 -8.86 -25.77
CA GLY A 38 15.98 -7.70 -26.14
C GLY A 38 14.60 -8.02 -26.75
N PRO A 39 13.71 -7.01 -26.86
CA PRO A 39 12.34 -7.19 -27.29
C PRO A 39 12.15 -7.08 -28.82
N ARG A 40 11.10 -7.74 -29.34
CA ARG A 40 10.58 -7.58 -30.71
C ARG A 40 9.25 -6.80 -30.71
N PRO A 41 8.95 -6.02 -31.76
CA PRO A 41 7.80 -5.11 -31.80
C PRO A 41 6.55 -5.81 -32.35
N CYS A 42 5.37 -5.44 -31.86
CA CYS A 42 4.08 -5.77 -32.46
C CYS A 42 3.17 -4.55 -32.59
N ARG A 43 2.32 -4.62 -33.60
CA ARG A 43 1.79 -3.57 -34.46
C ARG A 43 0.45 -3.01 -33.95
N ALA A 44 0.22 -1.73 -34.17
CA ALA A 44 -1.03 -1.02 -33.85
C ALA A 44 -2.21 -1.44 -34.75
N SER A 45 -3.40 -1.51 -34.16
CA SER A 45 -4.69 -1.49 -34.89
C SER A 45 -5.61 -0.42 -34.29
N ARG A 46 -6.26 0.34 -35.18
CA ARG A 46 -7.17 1.45 -34.89
C ARG A 46 -8.58 0.92 -34.63
N GLY A 47 -9.30 1.54 -33.70
CA GLY A 47 -10.75 1.37 -33.53
C GLY A 47 -11.42 2.66 -33.06
N ARG A 48 -12.31 3.22 -33.89
CA ARG A 48 -13.25 4.31 -33.58
C ARG A 48 -14.42 3.79 -32.74
N SER A 49 -14.98 4.62 -31.86
CA SER A 49 -16.44 4.94 -31.80
C SER A 49 -16.73 5.94 -30.66
N ILE A 50 -17.26 7.14 -30.93
CA ILE A 50 -18.68 7.60 -30.92
C ILE A 50 -19.28 7.82 -29.51
N LEU A 51 -19.85 9.03 -29.40
CA LEU A 51 -20.46 9.77 -28.29
C LEU A 51 -21.79 9.21 -27.74
N ARG A 52 -22.06 9.52 -26.46
CA ARG A 52 -23.32 10.00 -25.79
C ARG A 52 -23.28 9.51 -24.32
N GLY A 53 -23.41 10.34 -23.29
CA GLY A 53 -24.49 11.28 -22.99
C GLY A 53 -25.27 10.72 -21.78
N GLY A 54 -24.76 10.90 -20.56
CA GLY A 54 -25.34 10.37 -19.32
C GLY A 54 -25.62 11.48 -18.30
N ALA A 55 -26.75 11.36 -17.59
CA ALA A 55 -27.26 12.31 -16.60
C ALA A 55 -26.26 12.62 -15.47
N PRO A 56 -26.36 13.80 -14.82
CA PRO A 56 -25.43 14.19 -13.76
C PRO A 56 -25.51 13.24 -12.56
N ALA A 57 -24.34 12.81 -12.10
CA ALA A 57 -24.17 11.95 -10.94
C ALA A 57 -24.66 12.66 -9.65
N PRO A 58 -25.10 11.90 -8.63
CA PRO A 58 -25.54 12.46 -7.35
C PRO A 58 -24.36 13.15 -6.64
N GLU A 59 -24.59 14.39 -6.20
CA GLU A 59 -23.67 15.21 -5.42
C GLU A 59 -23.39 14.51 -4.07
N CYS A 60 -22.15 14.08 -3.86
CA CYS A 60 -21.71 13.51 -2.58
C CYS A 60 -21.53 14.63 -1.55
N ARG A 61 -22.47 14.76 -0.60
CA ARG A 61 -22.28 15.65 0.56
C ARG A 61 -21.65 14.88 1.72
N PRO A 62 -20.60 15.41 2.36
CA PRO A 62 -20.02 14.77 3.53
C PRO A 62 -21.01 14.84 4.73
N PRO A 63 -21.15 13.76 5.51
CA PRO A 63 -21.92 13.77 6.75
C PRO A 63 -21.21 14.62 7.81
N ALA A 64 -22.00 15.37 8.59
CA ALA A 64 -21.52 16.14 9.71
C ALA A 64 -21.32 15.26 10.96
N GLY A 65 -20.11 15.25 11.51
CA GLY A 65 -19.86 14.97 12.94
C GLY A 65 -19.05 13.71 13.27
N GLY A 66 -17.91 13.90 13.94
CA GLY A 66 -17.34 12.91 14.88
C GLY A 66 -15.87 12.48 14.68
N GLY A 67 -15.20 12.86 13.60
CA GLY A 67 -13.77 12.58 13.38
C GLY A 67 -12.89 13.82 13.61
N GLY A 68 -11.56 13.65 13.74
CA GLY A 68 -10.63 14.79 13.72
C GLY A 68 -10.83 15.65 12.46
N PRO A 69 -10.28 16.88 12.40
CA PRO A 69 -10.50 17.77 11.27
C PRO A 69 -9.99 17.09 9.99
N MET A 70 -10.93 16.68 9.13
CA MET A 70 -10.65 16.20 7.79
C MET A 70 -10.17 17.39 6.97
N THR A 71 -9.00 17.27 6.34
CA THR A 71 -8.38 18.38 5.61
C THR A 71 -8.58 18.27 4.10
N LEU A 72 -8.96 17.09 3.59
CA LEU A 72 -9.45 16.90 2.23
C LEU A 72 -10.80 17.63 2.04
N SER A 73 -10.89 18.44 0.99
CA SER A 73 -12.00 19.38 0.76
C SER A 73 -13.35 18.72 0.43
N HIS A 74 -13.33 17.51 -0.13
CA HIS A 74 -14.51 16.80 -0.63
C HIS A 74 -14.80 15.53 0.16
N GLY A 75 -14.07 15.30 1.25
CA GLY A 75 -14.26 14.15 2.12
C GLY A 75 -13.15 13.11 1.99
N TYR A 76 -13.33 12.01 2.69
CA TYR A 76 -12.47 10.83 2.56
C TYR A 76 -13.35 9.58 2.65
N GLY A 77 -12.98 8.55 1.89
CA GLY A 77 -13.75 7.32 1.91
C GLY A 77 -13.10 6.20 1.12
N VAL A 78 -13.93 5.20 0.80
CA VAL A 78 -13.52 4.03 0.04
C VAL A 78 -14.56 3.69 -1.02
N ALA A 79 -14.11 3.59 -2.28
CA ALA A 79 -14.89 3.00 -3.36
C ALA A 79 -14.65 1.50 -3.40
N VAL A 80 -15.74 0.72 -3.40
CA VAL A 80 -15.71 -0.75 -3.38
C VAL A 80 -16.36 -1.29 -4.65
N GLY A 81 -15.71 -2.21 -5.35
CA GLY A 81 -16.23 -2.73 -6.63
C GLY A 81 -15.44 -3.91 -7.20
N SER A 82 -15.78 -4.31 -8.42
CA SER A 82 -15.06 -5.31 -9.19
C SER A 82 -14.21 -4.66 -10.27
N PHE A 83 -13.06 -5.25 -10.59
CA PHE A 83 -12.18 -4.76 -11.65
C PHE A 83 -12.89 -4.67 -13.00
N VAL A 84 -12.65 -3.58 -13.74
CA VAL A 84 -13.12 -3.40 -15.13
C VAL A 84 -11.94 -3.18 -16.06
N GLU A 85 -11.17 -2.13 -15.81
CA GLU A 85 -10.10 -1.70 -16.69
C GLU A 85 -9.02 -0.95 -15.90
N PHE A 86 -7.78 -1.03 -16.41
CA PHE A 86 -6.69 -0.19 -15.96
C PHE A 86 -6.01 0.45 -17.18
N THR A 87 -5.91 1.77 -17.19
CA THR A 87 -5.21 2.54 -18.24
C THR A 87 -4.24 3.54 -17.61
N ARG A 88 -3.46 4.24 -18.43
CA ARG A 88 -2.48 5.24 -17.99
C ARG A 88 -2.65 6.48 -18.84
N ASP A 89 -2.26 7.63 -18.31
CA ASP A 89 -2.10 8.81 -19.16
C ASP A 89 -1.10 8.53 -20.28
N PRO A 90 -1.30 9.07 -21.48
CA PRO A 90 -0.30 8.98 -22.54
C PRO A 90 1.00 9.68 -22.11
N ALA A 91 2.15 9.04 -22.35
CA ALA A 91 3.47 9.53 -21.94
C ALA A 91 3.85 10.91 -22.53
N GLU A 92 3.18 11.34 -23.59
CA GLU A 92 3.42 12.63 -24.26
C GLU A 92 2.41 13.73 -23.84
N GLU A 93 1.32 13.36 -23.16
CA GLU A 93 0.21 14.29 -22.83
C GLU A 93 -0.36 14.03 -21.41
N TYR A 94 0.50 13.83 -20.40
CA TYR A 94 0.07 13.62 -19.01
C TYR A 94 -0.18 14.92 -18.21
N GLY A 95 -0.29 16.08 -18.87
CA GLY A 95 -0.51 17.35 -18.19
C GLY A 95 0.55 17.65 -17.12
N HIS A 96 0.11 18.07 -15.92
CA HIS A 96 1.01 18.36 -14.79
C HIS A 96 1.38 17.11 -13.97
N TRP A 97 0.57 16.04 -14.03
CA TRP A 97 0.66 14.87 -13.13
C TRP A 97 0.36 13.59 -13.90
N TYR A 98 1.18 12.55 -13.71
CA TYR A 98 0.98 11.26 -14.38
C TYR A 98 0.08 10.36 -13.52
N HIS A 99 -1.01 9.85 -14.12
CA HIS A 99 -1.95 8.99 -13.43
C HIS A 99 -2.07 7.60 -14.05
N GLY A 100 -2.23 6.61 -13.16
CA GLY A 100 -2.95 5.39 -13.49
C GLY A 100 -4.45 5.63 -13.38
N HIS A 101 -5.24 5.08 -14.29
CA HIS A 101 -6.69 5.15 -14.27
C HIS A 101 -7.25 3.76 -13.97
N LEU A 102 -7.73 3.56 -12.74
CA LEU A 102 -8.38 2.32 -12.34
C LEU A 102 -9.89 2.47 -12.41
N VAL A 103 -10.54 1.60 -13.18
CA VAL A 103 -12.01 1.55 -13.27
C VAL A 103 -12.54 0.34 -12.53
N ILE A 104 -13.49 0.57 -11.63
CA ILE A 104 -14.23 -0.48 -10.93
C ILE A 104 -15.73 -0.37 -11.20
N ALA A 105 -16.40 -1.51 -11.32
CA ALA A 105 -17.84 -1.58 -11.49
C ALA A 105 -18.55 -1.60 -10.13
N THR A 106 -19.63 -0.82 -10.04
CA THR A 106 -20.56 -0.77 -8.92
C THR A 106 -22.00 -0.72 -9.45
N PRO A 107 -23.03 -1.00 -8.62
CA PRO A 107 -24.43 -0.83 -9.02
C PRO A 107 -24.79 0.58 -9.49
N SER A 108 -24.09 1.60 -9.00
CA SER A 108 -24.31 3.01 -9.38
C SER A 108 -23.63 3.39 -10.69
N GLY A 109 -22.78 2.52 -11.24
CA GLY A 109 -21.97 2.79 -12.43
C GLY A 109 -20.49 2.51 -12.20
N HIS A 110 -19.67 2.93 -13.16
CA HIS A 110 -18.23 2.75 -13.10
C HIS A 110 -17.59 3.90 -12.32
N TYR A 111 -16.88 3.58 -11.25
CA TYR A 111 -16.01 4.53 -10.56
C TYR A 111 -14.65 4.55 -11.25
N ARG A 112 -14.16 5.74 -11.58
CA ARG A 112 -12.82 5.96 -12.14
C ARG A 112 -11.92 6.61 -11.09
N ALA A 113 -10.88 5.90 -10.67
CA ALA A 113 -9.87 6.43 -9.78
C ALA A 113 -8.67 6.96 -10.57
N ALA A 114 -8.24 8.18 -10.24
CA ALA A 114 -6.95 8.72 -10.64
C ALA A 114 -5.92 8.35 -9.56
N LEU A 115 -4.90 7.58 -9.96
CA LEU A 115 -3.83 7.11 -9.09
C LEU A 115 -2.59 7.97 -9.33
N ASP A 116 -2.33 8.91 -8.43
CA ASP A 116 -1.26 9.90 -8.58
C ASP A 116 0.12 9.26 -8.39
N VAL A 117 0.94 9.28 -9.45
CA VAL A 117 2.26 8.62 -9.46
C VAL A 117 3.35 9.52 -10.07
N ASP A 118 3.47 10.74 -9.53
CA ASP A 118 4.45 11.78 -9.91
C ASP A 118 4.68 11.87 -11.43
N LYS A 119 5.92 11.93 -11.91
CA LYS A 119 6.29 11.81 -13.31
C LYS A 119 6.68 10.35 -13.60
N PRO A 120 6.54 9.90 -14.87
CA PRO A 120 6.91 8.53 -15.24
C PRO A 120 8.35 8.16 -14.86
N GLY A 121 9.27 9.14 -14.81
CA GLY A 121 10.70 8.97 -14.54
C GLY A 121 11.13 8.85 -13.07
N GLY A 122 10.25 9.03 -12.08
CA GLY A 122 10.65 8.93 -10.66
C GLY A 122 9.96 9.92 -9.73
N GLY A 123 10.47 9.98 -8.50
CA GLY A 123 10.00 10.89 -7.44
C GLY A 123 8.95 10.29 -6.50
N ILE A 124 8.67 9.00 -6.68
CA ILE A 124 7.68 8.24 -5.90
C ILE A 124 8.35 7.05 -5.21
N SER A 125 7.73 6.57 -4.13
CA SER A 125 8.02 5.26 -3.54
C SER A 125 6.72 4.50 -3.36
N TYR A 126 6.76 3.18 -3.53
CA TYR A 126 5.61 2.32 -3.25
C TYR A 126 5.91 1.30 -2.16
N ARG A 127 4.85 0.74 -1.58
CA ARG A 127 4.90 -0.33 -0.60
C ARG A 127 3.77 -1.32 -0.86
N ILE A 128 4.07 -2.61 -0.71
CA ILE A 128 3.10 -3.69 -0.77
C ILE A 128 2.95 -4.28 0.64
N VAL A 129 1.71 -4.39 1.10
CA VAL A 129 1.34 -5.13 2.31
C VAL A 129 0.47 -6.31 1.86
N ASP A 130 1.02 -7.53 1.89
CA ASP A 130 0.48 -8.72 1.21
C ASP A 130 0.13 -9.90 2.14
N ASP A 131 0.20 -9.70 3.45
CA ASP A 131 -0.09 -10.75 4.45
C ASP A 131 -1.48 -10.62 5.09
N LEU A 132 -2.36 -9.79 4.53
CA LEU A 132 -3.66 -9.46 5.12
C LEU A 132 -4.77 -10.40 4.67
N ARG A 133 -5.84 -10.40 5.47
CA ARG A 133 -7.14 -11.01 5.21
C ARG A 133 -8.24 -9.97 5.20
N SER A 134 -9.45 -10.36 4.80
CA SER A 134 -10.59 -9.44 4.81
C SER A 134 -10.86 -8.83 6.20
N HIS A 135 -10.74 -9.62 7.26
CA HIS A 135 -10.97 -9.12 8.63
C HIS A 135 -9.96 -8.04 9.07
N ASP A 136 -8.76 -8.00 8.49
CA ASP A 136 -7.76 -6.97 8.80
C ASP A 136 -8.15 -5.59 8.25
N LEU A 137 -9.08 -5.52 7.30
CA LEU A 137 -9.66 -4.27 6.82
C LEU A 137 -10.71 -3.72 7.80
N GLY A 138 -11.13 -4.47 8.83
CA GLY A 138 -12.12 -4.02 9.79
C GLY A 138 -13.49 -3.77 9.14
N PRO A 139 -14.19 -2.66 9.45
CA PRO A 139 -15.54 -2.41 8.96
C PRO A 139 -15.66 -2.37 7.43
N VAL A 140 -14.61 -1.93 6.71
CA VAL A 140 -14.71 -1.73 5.26
C VAL A 140 -14.80 -3.04 4.48
N ALA A 141 -14.38 -4.16 5.07
CA ALA A 141 -14.42 -5.48 4.46
C ALA A 141 -15.84 -5.92 4.03
N GLY A 142 -16.85 -5.47 4.78
CA GLY A 142 -18.26 -5.83 4.60
C GLY A 142 -19.09 -4.81 3.81
N LEU A 143 -18.51 -3.67 3.43
CA LEU A 143 -19.25 -2.62 2.71
C LEU A 143 -19.72 -3.11 1.35
N ALA A 144 -20.97 -2.80 0.99
CA ALA A 144 -21.50 -3.10 -0.34
C ALA A 144 -20.75 -2.33 -1.45
N PRO A 145 -20.79 -2.76 -2.72
CA PRO A 145 -20.15 -2.00 -3.80
C PRO A 145 -20.73 -0.58 -3.93
N GLY A 146 -19.87 0.40 -4.16
CA GLY A 146 -20.19 1.84 -4.11
C GLY A 146 -19.15 2.62 -3.31
N PHE A 147 -19.31 3.94 -3.21
CA PHE A 147 -18.47 4.80 -2.37
C PHE A 147 -19.06 4.94 -0.96
N HIS A 148 -18.20 4.84 0.04
CA HIS A 148 -18.57 4.98 1.45
C HIS A 148 -17.66 6.00 2.11
N VAL A 149 -18.26 7.05 2.69
CA VAL A 149 -17.52 8.03 3.47
C VAL A 149 -17.00 7.38 4.75
N LEU A 150 -15.74 7.66 5.08
CA LEU A 150 -15.10 7.16 6.30
C LEU A 150 -14.71 8.36 7.18
N ALA A 151 -15.01 8.28 8.47
CA ALA A 151 -14.48 9.24 9.43
C ALA A 151 -12.95 9.09 9.54
N ALA A 152 -12.22 10.20 9.66
CA ALA A 152 -10.76 10.21 9.85
C ALA A 152 -10.40 9.75 11.28
N THR A 153 -10.48 8.44 11.53
CA THR A 153 -10.31 7.81 12.85
C THR A 153 -9.67 6.42 12.72
N PRO A 154 -9.00 5.92 13.77
CA PRO A 154 -8.40 4.59 13.77
C PRO A 154 -9.40 3.42 13.62
N THR A 155 -10.70 3.65 13.87
CA THR A 155 -11.70 2.58 13.97
C THR A 155 -12.68 2.54 12.80
N SER A 156 -12.71 3.55 11.94
CA SER A 156 -13.60 3.58 10.76
C SER A 156 -13.15 2.64 9.63
N GLY A 157 -11.89 2.20 9.67
CA GLY A 157 -11.22 1.54 8.55
C GLY A 157 -10.49 2.51 7.61
N ALA A 158 -10.43 3.80 7.95
CA ALA A 158 -9.56 4.76 7.29
C ALA A 158 -8.08 4.35 7.41
N LEU A 159 -7.28 4.70 6.42
CA LEU A 159 -5.87 4.31 6.37
C LEU A 159 -4.97 5.44 6.86
N ASP A 160 -3.95 5.04 7.61
CA ASP A 160 -2.82 5.88 8.00
C ASP A 160 -1.53 5.05 7.90
N TYR A 161 -0.64 5.40 6.98
CA TYR A 161 0.59 4.67 6.68
C TYR A 161 1.56 4.64 7.87
N VAL A 162 1.46 5.63 8.76
CA VAL A 162 2.30 5.82 9.95
C VAL A 162 1.64 5.19 11.19
N ARG A 163 0.30 5.25 11.30
CA ARG A 163 -0.44 4.88 12.51
C ARG A 163 -1.27 3.60 12.39
N SER A 164 -1.65 3.12 11.21
CA SER A 164 -2.36 1.85 11.06
C SER A 164 -1.46 0.67 11.44
N PRO A 165 -1.78 -0.11 12.49
CA PRO A 165 -0.95 -1.26 12.87
C PRO A 165 -0.85 -2.31 11.76
N VAL A 166 -1.94 -2.51 11.02
CA VAL A 166 -2.01 -3.49 9.91
C VAL A 166 -1.11 -3.12 8.74
N LEU A 167 -0.74 -1.85 8.55
CA LEU A 167 0.10 -1.40 7.43
C LEU A 167 1.59 -1.34 7.76
N ARG A 168 1.96 -1.63 9.02
CA ARG A 168 3.32 -1.45 9.53
C ARG A 168 4.10 -2.75 9.57
N ASP A 169 5.42 -2.59 9.46
CA ASP A 169 6.41 -3.61 9.78
C ASP A 169 6.16 -4.22 11.16
N GLY A 170 6.55 -5.49 11.28
CA GLY A 170 6.58 -6.21 12.53
C GLY A 170 7.52 -5.52 13.52
N PHE A 171 7.22 -5.63 14.81
CA PHE A 171 7.98 -4.95 15.86
C PHE A 171 9.49 -5.14 15.73
N VAL A 172 9.94 -6.37 15.47
CA VAL A 172 11.37 -6.70 15.33
C VAL A 172 11.98 -5.98 14.12
N VAL A 173 11.35 -6.08 12.95
CA VAL A 173 11.83 -5.42 11.72
C VAL A 173 11.86 -3.90 11.92
N ARG A 174 10.81 -3.33 12.52
CA ARG A 174 10.73 -1.90 12.82
C ARG A 174 11.87 -1.45 13.74
N TRP A 175 12.15 -2.20 14.80
CA TRP A 175 13.27 -1.91 15.71
C TRP A 175 14.61 -1.93 15.00
N VAL A 176 14.86 -2.95 14.17
CA VAL A 176 16.09 -3.04 13.39
C VAL A 176 16.20 -1.85 12.43
N ARG A 177 15.13 -1.51 11.70
CA ARG A 177 15.12 -0.34 10.80
C ARG A 177 15.38 0.97 11.54
N ILE A 178 14.78 1.18 12.71
CA ILE A 178 15.01 2.39 13.52
C ILE A 178 16.48 2.46 13.94
N TRP A 179 17.03 1.36 14.45
CA TRP A 179 18.42 1.32 14.92
C TRP A 179 19.43 1.62 13.82
N PHE A 180 19.21 1.06 12.62
CA PHE A 180 20.06 1.27 11.45
C PHE A 180 19.64 2.46 10.57
N LYS A 181 18.57 3.19 10.90
CA LYS A 181 17.96 4.25 10.08
C LYS A 181 17.61 3.81 8.64
N LEU A 182 17.14 2.58 8.46
CA LEU A 182 16.83 1.96 7.17
C LEU A 182 15.33 2.01 6.82
N TRP A 183 14.86 3.15 6.33
CA TRP A 183 13.45 3.36 5.96
C TRP A 183 13.08 2.84 4.57
N TYR A 184 14.09 2.62 3.73
CA TYR A 184 13.95 2.08 2.37
C TYR A 184 14.42 0.64 2.28
N ALA A 185 14.08 -0.02 1.18
CA ALA A 185 14.62 -1.35 0.88
C ALA A 185 16.15 -1.35 0.93
N SER A 186 16.70 -2.32 1.64
CA SER A 186 18.12 -2.40 1.93
C SER A 186 18.63 -3.85 1.87
N TRP A 187 19.92 -4.05 2.12
CA TRP A 187 20.50 -5.40 2.26
C TRP A 187 19.78 -6.22 3.34
N LEU A 188 19.22 -5.55 4.36
CA LEU A 188 18.44 -6.18 5.41
C LEU A 188 17.20 -6.86 4.85
N ASP A 189 16.49 -6.26 3.89
CA ASP A 189 15.28 -6.84 3.30
C ASP A 189 15.55 -8.15 2.56
N ARG A 190 16.69 -8.24 1.87
CA ARG A 190 17.13 -9.47 1.21
C ARG A 190 17.40 -10.58 2.22
N ILE A 191 17.96 -10.22 3.37
CA ILE A 191 18.23 -11.13 4.47
C ILE A 191 16.93 -11.54 5.17
N LEU A 192 16.08 -10.57 5.51
CA LEU A 192 14.78 -10.79 6.15
C LEU A 192 13.89 -11.68 5.28
N GLY A 193 13.88 -11.47 3.96
CA GLY A 193 13.14 -12.29 3.00
C GLY A 193 13.64 -13.73 2.93
N ARG A 194 14.95 -13.98 3.04
CA ARG A 194 15.52 -15.34 3.13
C ARG A 194 15.18 -16.04 4.45
N LEU A 195 15.03 -15.28 5.54
CA LEU A 195 14.70 -15.81 6.86
C LEU A 195 13.18 -15.98 7.08
N HIS A 196 12.35 -15.29 6.30
CA HIS A 196 10.88 -15.29 6.42
C HIS A 196 10.24 -16.71 6.45
N PRO A 197 10.64 -17.69 5.61
CA PRO A 197 10.05 -19.05 5.63
C PRO A 197 10.29 -19.82 6.93
N VAL A 198 11.34 -19.47 7.66
CA VAL A 198 11.72 -20.08 8.95
C VAL A 198 11.11 -19.27 10.11
N ALA A 199 11.12 -17.94 10.01
CA ALA A 199 10.61 -17.05 11.05
C ALA A 199 9.09 -17.13 11.24
N ARG A 200 8.31 -17.51 10.20
CA ARG A 200 6.85 -17.72 10.29
C ARG A 200 6.42 -18.79 11.31
N TRP A 201 7.33 -19.70 11.69
CA TRP A 201 7.09 -20.73 12.70
C TRP A 201 7.27 -20.24 14.14
N ILE A 202 7.72 -18.99 14.33
CA ILE A 202 7.88 -18.38 15.64
C ILE A 202 6.80 -17.29 15.81
N PRO A 203 5.58 -17.65 16.25
CA PRO A 203 4.42 -16.74 16.25
C PRO A 203 4.62 -15.48 17.08
N ARG A 204 5.53 -15.51 18.06
CA ARG A 204 5.87 -14.35 18.89
C ARG A 204 6.64 -13.25 18.15
N LEU A 205 7.31 -13.57 17.05
CA LEU A 205 8.19 -12.62 16.37
C LEU A 205 7.47 -11.71 15.36
N ARG A 206 6.17 -11.93 15.07
CA ARG A 206 5.35 -11.18 14.09
C ARG A 206 6.21 -10.61 12.94
N TRP A 207 6.89 -11.51 12.23
CA TRP A 207 7.93 -11.16 11.25
C TRP A 207 7.28 -10.61 9.97
N ARG A 208 7.00 -9.30 9.96
CA ARG A 208 6.42 -8.57 8.83
C ARG A 208 7.42 -7.52 8.35
N SER A 209 7.67 -7.45 7.04
CA SER A 209 8.57 -6.46 6.44
C SER A 209 8.00 -5.96 5.12
N PHE A 210 7.65 -4.68 5.10
CA PHE A 210 7.06 -3.98 3.96
C PHE A 210 7.91 -2.72 3.70
N PRO A 211 9.11 -2.86 3.11
CA PRO A 211 9.95 -1.70 2.83
C PRO A 211 9.27 -0.77 1.83
N TRP A 212 9.54 0.53 1.97
CA TRP A 212 9.30 1.47 0.89
C TRP A 212 10.34 1.28 -0.20
N LEU A 213 9.87 1.15 -1.43
CA LEU A 213 10.65 0.90 -2.63
C LEU A 213 10.64 2.16 -3.50
N PRO A 214 11.77 2.91 -3.58
CA PRO A 214 11.90 3.99 -4.54
C PRO A 214 11.64 3.47 -5.96
N SER A 215 10.86 4.21 -6.73
CA SER A 215 10.46 3.77 -8.06
C SER A 215 10.11 4.90 -8.99
N SER A 216 9.79 4.50 -10.21
CA SER A 216 9.20 5.33 -11.24
C SER A 216 7.67 5.20 -11.21
N GLY A 217 6.95 6.19 -11.74
CA GLY A 217 5.49 6.14 -11.85
C GLY A 217 5.02 4.90 -12.61
N ASP A 218 5.65 4.62 -13.76
CA ASP A 218 5.34 3.42 -14.56
C ASP A 218 5.54 2.12 -13.79
N HIS A 219 6.69 1.99 -13.12
CA HIS A 219 7.00 0.75 -12.43
C HIS A 219 6.05 0.49 -11.26
N THR A 220 5.69 1.52 -10.49
CA THR A 220 4.70 1.34 -9.40
C THR A 220 3.33 0.95 -9.93
N LEU A 221 2.89 1.53 -11.07
CA LEU A 221 1.63 1.17 -11.71
C LEU A 221 1.67 -0.25 -12.31
N ASN A 222 2.80 -0.69 -12.86
CA ASN A 222 2.96 -2.08 -13.33
C ASN A 222 2.77 -3.09 -12.18
N VAL A 223 3.29 -2.75 -11.00
CA VAL A 223 3.11 -3.59 -9.80
C VAL A 223 1.64 -3.68 -9.42
N LEU A 224 0.90 -2.57 -9.42
CA LEU A 224 -0.54 -2.59 -9.17
C LEU A 224 -1.29 -3.39 -10.24
N GLU A 225 -1.03 -3.11 -11.52
CA GLU A 225 -1.70 -3.74 -12.66
C GLU A 225 -1.59 -5.27 -12.60
N ALA A 226 -0.45 -5.81 -12.17
CA ALA A 226 -0.28 -7.24 -12.00
C ALA A 226 -1.18 -7.88 -10.92
N LEU A 227 -1.66 -7.09 -9.94
CA LEU A 227 -2.55 -7.56 -8.87
C LEU A 227 -4.02 -7.59 -9.32
N LEU A 228 -4.43 -6.66 -10.19
CA LEU A 228 -5.84 -6.41 -10.52
C LEU A 228 -6.58 -7.63 -11.12
N PRO A 229 -6.00 -8.44 -12.03
CA PRO A 229 -6.68 -9.61 -12.60
C PRO A 229 -7.03 -10.69 -11.58
N THR A 230 -6.38 -10.70 -10.41
CA THR A 230 -6.65 -11.67 -9.34
C THR A 230 -7.77 -11.23 -8.39
N ALA A 231 -8.24 -10.00 -8.54
CA ALA A 231 -9.18 -9.38 -7.63
C ALA A 231 -10.61 -9.93 -7.81
N THR A 232 -11.18 -10.43 -6.72
CA THR A 232 -12.64 -10.60 -6.61
C THR A 232 -13.31 -9.35 -6.07
N ARG A 233 -12.55 -8.49 -5.37
CA ARG A 233 -13.03 -7.21 -4.85
C ARG A 233 -11.87 -6.22 -4.75
N ILE A 234 -12.12 -4.99 -5.15
CA ILE A 234 -11.18 -3.87 -5.07
C ILE A 234 -11.76 -2.82 -4.11
N TYR A 235 -10.88 -2.24 -3.30
CA TYR A 235 -11.14 -1.09 -2.43
C TYR A 235 -10.19 0.03 -2.83
N ILE A 236 -10.72 1.20 -3.15
CA ILE A 236 -9.94 2.39 -3.53
C ILE A 236 -10.19 3.45 -2.46
N PHE A 237 -9.18 3.73 -1.64
CA PHE A 237 -9.22 4.73 -0.59
C PHE A 237 -8.73 6.06 -1.14
N GLY A 238 -9.42 7.14 -0.80
CA GLY A 238 -9.07 8.49 -1.23
C GLY A 238 -10.23 9.48 -1.07
N GLU A 239 -10.10 10.61 -1.74
CA GLU A 239 -11.12 11.66 -1.78
C GLU A 239 -12.07 11.41 -2.97
N PRO A 240 -13.39 11.57 -2.81
CA PRO A 240 -14.33 11.43 -3.92
C PRO A 240 -14.28 12.66 -4.83
N PHE A 241 -14.55 12.47 -6.13
CA PHE A 241 -14.78 13.61 -7.02
C PHE A 241 -16.04 14.36 -6.61
N THR A 242 -16.04 15.68 -6.82
CA THR A 242 -17.24 16.52 -6.62
C THR A 242 -18.32 16.26 -7.68
N THR A 243 -17.91 15.82 -8.87
CA THR A 243 -18.81 15.49 -9.96
C THR A 243 -18.45 14.14 -10.58
N GLY A 244 -19.47 13.32 -10.84
CA GLY A 244 -19.27 11.99 -11.42
C GLY A 244 -18.93 10.94 -10.38
N LEU A 245 -18.55 9.76 -10.87
CA LEU A 245 -18.14 8.63 -10.03
C LEU A 245 -16.62 8.48 -10.13
N GLY A 246 -15.90 9.04 -9.17
CA GLY A 246 -14.45 8.95 -9.16
C GLY A 246 -13.81 9.19 -7.82
N VAL A 247 -12.53 8.86 -7.75
CA VAL A 247 -11.67 8.98 -6.57
C VAL A 247 -10.31 9.54 -6.99
N HIS A 248 -9.78 10.51 -6.26
CA HIS A 248 -8.39 11.01 -6.37
C HIS A 248 -7.70 11.00 -5.01
N ASN A 249 -6.49 11.55 -4.94
CA ASN A 249 -5.66 11.54 -3.74
C ASN A 249 -5.44 10.10 -3.25
N VAL A 250 -5.19 9.20 -4.21
CA VAL A 250 -4.96 7.76 -3.95
C VAL A 250 -3.47 7.53 -3.66
N HIS A 251 -2.96 8.27 -2.68
CA HIS A 251 -1.58 8.22 -2.18
C HIS A 251 -1.54 8.68 -0.71
N GLN A 252 -0.36 8.69 -0.10
CA GLN A 252 -0.16 9.24 1.25
C GLN A 252 -0.64 10.70 1.31
N ASN A 253 -1.48 11.03 2.28
CA ASN A 253 -2.08 12.36 2.43
C ASN A 253 -1.61 13.06 3.73
N GLN A 254 -0.32 12.88 4.03
CA GLN A 254 0.35 13.47 5.19
C GLN A 254 1.84 13.63 4.90
N GLY A 255 2.52 14.46 5.69
CA GLY A 255 3.96 14.63 5.62
C GLY A 255 4.45 15.47 4.45
N ASP A 256 3.57 16.20 3.75
CA ASP A 256 3.98 17.17 2.75
C ASP A 256 4.79 18.31 3.38
N PRO A 257 5.93 18.70 2.76
CA PRO A 257 6.72 19.84 3.21
C PRO A 257 5.95 21.16 3.04
N PRO A 258 6.42 22.28 3.62
CA PRO A 258 5.83 23.59 3.38
C PRO A 258 5.62 23.87 1.88
N GLY A 259 4.37 24.15 1.50
CA GLY A 259 3.97 24.27 0.11
C GLY A 259 2.46 24.18 -0.09
N PRO A 260 1.99 24.20 -1.34
CA PRO A 260 0.55 24.27 -1.66
C PRO A 260 -0.23 23.05 -1.18
N HIS A 261 0.39 21.87 -1.15
CA HIS A 261 -0.24 20.62 -0.72
C HIS A 261 -0.21 20.41 0.80
N GLN A 262 0.53 21.25 1.54
CA GLN A 262 0.66 21.08 3.00
C GLN A 262 -0.68 21.21 3.73
N VAL A 263 -1.62 21.99 3.18
CA VAL A 263 -2.95 22.20 3.77
C VAL A 263 -3.81 20.93 3.77
N GLU A 264 -3.52 19.99 2.86
CA GLU A 264 -4.24 18.72 2.73
C GLU A 264 -3.68 17.64 3.66
N ASN A 265 -2.54 17.89 4.33
CA ASN A 265 -1.98 16.97 5.31
C ASN A 265 -3.02 16.65 6.40
N GLY A 266 -3.15 15.38 6.72
CA GLY A 266 -3.92 14.94 7.88
C GLY A 266 -3.84 13.45 8.12
N ILE A 267 -4.13 13.06 9.35
CA ILE A 267 -4.07 11.67 9.80
C ILE A 267 -5.34 10.91 9.41
N TRP A 268 -5.23 9.59 9.24
CA TRP A 268 -6.39 8.73 8.91
C TRP A 268 -7.16 9.13 7.64
N GLN A 269 -6.43 9.52 6.60
CA GLN A 269 -7.00 9.83 5.29
C GLN A 269 -6.02 9.53 4.15
N ASP A 270 -5.09 8.58 4.37
CA ASP A 270 -4.19 8.16 3.30
C ASP A 270 -4.95 7.35 2.25
N GLY A 271 -4.69 7.62 0.98
CA GLY A 271 -5.23 6.86 -0.15
C GLY A 271 -4.44 5.58 -0.41
N ALA A 272 -5.07 4.58 -1.01
CA ALA A 272 -4.45 3.30 -1.37
C ALA A 272 -5.38 2.48 -2.26
N VAL A 273 -4.84 1.43 -2.88
CA VAL A 273 -5.65 0.38 -3.52
C VAL A 273 -5.46 -0.93 -2.79
N ALA A 274 -6.56 -1.55 -2.34
CA ALA A 274 -6.54 -2.90 -1.79
C ALA A 274 -7.25 -3.88 -2.74
N VAL A 275 -6.61 -5.02 -2.98
CA VAL A 275 -7.14 -6.12 -3.78
C VAL A 275 -7.42 -7.30 -2.85
N ARG A 276 -8.67 -7.76 -2.83
CA ARG A 276 -9.05 -9.03 -2.21
C ARG A 276 -9.22 -10.09 -3.29
N THR A 277 -8.65 -11.26 -3.04
CA THR A 277 -8.73 -12.44 -3.92
C THR A 277 -9.81 -13.42 -3.45
N ALA A 278 -10.12 -14.43 -4.26
CA ALA A 278 -11.08 -15.49 -3.91
C ALA A 278 -10.68 -16.27 -2.64
N GLY A 279 -9.38 -16.43 -2.39
CA GLY A 279 -8.84 -17.10 -1.20
C GLY A 279 -8.81 -16.23 0.06
N ASP A 280 -9.54 -15.12 0.07
CA ASP A 280 -9.58 -14.13 1.15
C ASP A 280 -8.23 -13.47 1.48
N HIS A 281 -7.24 -13.57 0.61
CA HIS A 281 -6.01 -12.79 0.73
C HIS A 281 -6.27 -11.35 0.30
N VAL A 282 -5.75 -10.40 1.07
CA VAL A 282 -5.79 -8.97 0.80
C VAL A 282 -4.37 -8.45 0.60
N THR A 283 -4.15 -7.77 -0.51
CA THR A 283 -2.91 -7.03 -0.79
C THR A 283 -3.23 -5.55 -0.88
N ILE A 284 -2.52 -4.71 -0.14
CA ILE A 284 -2.65 -3.25 -0.19
C ILE A 284 -1.42 -2.67 -0.90
N TRP A 285 -1.67 -2.01 -2.01
CA TRP A 285 -0.71 -1.19 -2.74
C TRP A 285 -0.79 0.25 -2.23
N GLN A 286 0.35 0.77 -1.82
CA GLN A 286 0.50 2.08 -1.21
C GLN A 286 1.55 2.88 -1.96
N VAL A 287 1.34 4.19 -2.02
CA VAL A 287 2.20 5.10 -2.75
C VAL A 287 2.39 6.38 -1.94
N LYS A 288 3.62 6.91 -1.96
CA LYS A 288 3.94 8.23 -1.43
C LYS A 288 4.88 8.96 -2.39
N PHE A 289 4.81 10.27 -2.42
CA PHE A 289 5.85 11.10 -3.02
C PHE A 289 7.12 11.06 -2.16
N ASN A 290 8.29 11.13 -2.78
CA ASN A 290 9.56 11.08 -2.07
C ASN A 290 9.82 12.34 -1.24
N THR A 291 9.16 13.45 -1.57
CA THR A 291 9.09 14.68 -0.79
C THR A 291 8.33 14.51 0.52
N GLN A 292 7.36 13.57 0.59
CA GLN A 292 6.55 13.35 1.76
C GLN A 292 7.29 12.55 2.85
N SER A 293 7.21 13.05 4.08
CA SER A 293 7.77 12.44 5.27
C SER A 293 6.88 11.31 5.81
N LEU A 294 7.50 10.24 6.32
CA LEU A 294 6.82 9.20 7.11
C LEU A 294 6.89 9.46 8.62
N ARG A 295 7.50 10.57 9.02
CA ARG A 295 7.60 11.03 10.40
C ARG A 295 6.72 12.26 10.54
N THR A 296 5.48 12.05 10.99
CA THR A 296 4.45 13.09 11.06
C THR A 296 3.90 13.25 12.47
N GLY A 297 3.43 14.46 12.78
CA GLY A 297 2.72 14.79 14.02
C GLY A 297 1.25 14.38 13.97
N ASP A 298 0.50 14.58 15.05
CA ASP A 298 -0.93 14.22 15.11
C ASP A 298 -1.82 15.13 14.23
N ASP A 299 -1.25 16.19 13.68
CA ASP A 299 -1.81 17.05 12.64
C ASP A 299 -1.50 16.56 11.21
N GLY A 300 -0.73 15.47 11.06
CA GLY A 300 -0.26 14.98 9.76
C GLY A 300 0.90 15.79 9.17
N LEU A 301 1.37 16.85 9.82
CA LEU A 301 2.51 17.64 9.35
C LEU A 301 3.84 16.89 9.56
N PRO A 302 4.86 17.09 8.70
CA PRO A 302 6.16 16.49 8.89
C PRO A 302 6.84 17.03 10.17
N LEU A 303 7.40 16.14 10.98
CA LEU A 303 8.19 16.52 12.16
C LEU A 303 9.66 16.81 11.78
N PRO A 304 10.34 17.73 12.49
CA PRO A 304 11.77 18.01 12.32
C PRO A 304 12.65 16.80 12.63
#